data_AF-A0A7X6LTI0-F1
#
_entry.id   AF-A0A7X6LTI0-F1
#
_cell.length_a   1.000
_cell.length_b   1.000
_cell.length_c   1.000
_cell.angle_alpha   90.00
_cell.angle_beta   90.00
_cell.angle_gamma   90.00
#
_symmetry.space_group_name_H-M   'P 1'
#
loop_
_entity.id
_entity.type
_entity.pdbx_description
1 polymer ?
#
loop_
_entity_poly.entity_id
_entity_poly.type
_entity_poly.pdbx_seq_one_letter_code
_entity_poly.pdbx_strand_id
1 'polypeptide(L)'
;MSFFYDIYFPRSNVARALRRLAVSASRPWERNVVQIPGGEQIALPFAGVERVDDNTVSMWLSVDVDIDREIARMNRLDDEFPGGLIEVDGQFYKHRADLDSKGVLDAWDYGVYEQLERGLLVPAGTSSVSVYLKVDFVSGRDPCAARLHVWSWSKATHRLFYESTSFHNLFAGLVADVEAVFWGQGTDLDDDQLVHWFDGRPVPGVKVALTGSTTWDEVRMALTAPGRSAAHRAATHDPRRTRHTDSGPPG
;
A
#
# COMPACT_ATOMS: atom_id res chain seq x y z
N MET A 1 -16.84 3.26 2.30
CA MET A 1 -15.61 4.04 2.42
C MET A 1 -14.51 3.25 1.75
N SER A 2 -14.18 3.64 0.53
CA SER A 2 -13.04 3.15 -0.23
C SER A 2 -11.91 4.16 -0.10
N PHE A 3 -10.70 3.64 -0.03
CA PHE A 3 -9.48 4.43 0.08
C PHE A 3 -8.63 4.18 -1.14
N PHE A 4 -7.89 5.20 -1.53
CA PHE A 4 -7.17 5.16 -2.79
C PHE A 4 -5.86 5.95 -2.75
N TYR A 5 -4.98 5.60 -3.68
CA TYR A 5 -3.92 6.47 -4.16
C TYR A 5 -4.27 7.00 -5.54
N ASP A 6 -4.00 8.27 -5.74
CA ASP A 6 -4.06 8.95 -7.02
C ASP A 6 -2.63 9.37 -7.38
N ILE A 7 -2.12 8.88 -8.50
CA ILE A 7 -0.78 9.21 -9.00
C ILE A 7 -0.92 9.80 -10.40
N TYR A 8 -0.43 11.03 -10.58
CA TYR A 8 -0.41 11.72 -11.87
C TYR A 8 1.02 11.84 -12.37
N PHE A 9 1.26 11.44 -13.62
CA PHE A 9 2.59 11.40 -14.22
C PHE A 9 2.51 11.65 -15.74
N PRO A 10 3.62 11.99 -16.40
CA PRO A 10 3.62 12.25 -17.85
C PRO A 10 3.07 11.09 -18.65
N ARG A 11 2.25 11.37 -19.68
CA ARG A 11 1.63 10.33 -20.50
C ARG A 11 2.63 9.37 -21.17
N SER A 12 3.82 9.88 -21.50
CA SER A 12 4.92 9.08 -22.03
C SER A 12 5.40 7.98 -21.07
N ASN A 13 5.10 8.10 -19.77
CA ASN A 13 5.59 7.21 -18.72
C ASN A 13 4.58 6.11 -18.35
N VAL A 14 3.42 6.00 -19.00
CA VAL A 14 2.42 4.94 -18.73
C VAL A 14 3.02 3.54 -18.90
N ALA A 15 3.71 3.29 -20.01
CA ALA A 15 4.37 2.01 -20.24
C ALA A 15 5.40 1.67 -19.15
N ARG A 16 6.14 2.68 -18.69
CA ARG A 16 7.12 2.54 -17.60
C ARG A 16 6.42 2.21 -16.27
N ALA A 17 5.34 2.92 -15.94
CA ALA A 17 4.55 2.70 -14.73
C ALA A 17 4.00 1.27 -14.65
N LEU A 18 3.37 0.80 -15.73
CA LEU A 18 2.81 -0.55 -15.80
C LEU A 18 3.89 -1.64 -15.69
N ARG A 19 5.04 -1.46 -16.38
CA ARG A 19 6.18 -2.38 -16.26
C ARG A 19 6.75 -2.39 -14.84
N ARG A 20 6.83 -1.24 -14.18
CA ARG A 20 7.34 -1.15 -12.81
C ARG A 20 6.43 -1.89 -11.83
N LEU A 21 5.12 -1.70 -11.94
CA LEU A 21 4.14 -2.45 -11.17
C LEU A 21 4.19 -3.95 -11.46
N ALA A 22 4.42 -4.34 -12.72
CA ALA A 22 4.56 -5.75 -13.11
C ALA A 22 5.76 -6.45 -12.47
N VAL A 23 6.84 -5.74 -12.14
CA VAL A 23 7.98 -6.29 -11.40
C VAL A 23 7.59 -6.66 -9.97
N SER A 24 6.66 -5.93 -9.37
CA SER A 24 6.17 -6.17 -8.00
C SER A 24 4.98 -7.13 -7.93
N ALA A 25 4.52 -7.65 -9.07
CA ALA A 25 3.38 -8.53 -9.11
C ALA A 25 3.71 -9.88 -8.44
N SER A 26 2.85 -10.31 -7.51
CA SER A 26 2.80 -11.68 -7.01
C SER A 26 2.64 -12.65 -8.19
N ARG A 27 3.19 -13.87 -8.06
CA ARG A 27 3.33 -14.89 -9.13
C ARG A 27 2.29 -14.77 -10.26
N PRO A 28 2.73 -14.72 -11.53
CA PRO A 28 1.84 -14.36 -12.63
C PRO A 28 0.72 -15.39 -12.83
N TRP A 29 -0.52 -14.92 -12.78
CA TRP A 29 -1.58 -15.48 -13.62
C TRP A 29 -1.26 -15.19 -15.10
N GLU A 30 -2.03 -15.77 -16.03
CA GLU A 30 -1.84 -15.60 -17.47
C GLU A 30 -1.51 -14.15 -17.86
N ARG A 31 -0.55 -13.98 -18.76
CA ARG A 31 -0.13 -12.63 -19.19
C ARG A 31 -1.23 -12.02 -20.05
N ASN A 32 -1.79 -10.90 -19.59
CA ASN A 32 -2.78 -10.15 -20.33
C ASN A 32 -2.11 -9.03 -21.14
N VAL A 33 -2.53 -8.86 -22.39
CA VAL A 33 -1.99 -7.81 -23.27
C VAL A 33 -2.81 -6.54 -23.08
N VAL A 34 -2.14 -5.47 -22.64
CA VAL A 34 -2.72 -4.12 -22.57
C VAL A 34 -2.23 -3.32 -23.76
N GLN A 35 -3.17 -2.72 -24.48
CA GLN A 35 -2.87 -1.76 -25.55
C GLN A 35 -2.84 -0.34 -24.96
N ILE A 36 -1.74 0.38 -25.17
CA ILE A 36 -1.55 1.76 -24.71
C ILE A 36 -1.78 2.72 -25.89
N PRO A 37 -2.30 3.94 -25.66
CA PRO A 37 -2.36 4.96 -26.69
C PRO A 37 -0.99 5.21 -27.33
N GLY A 38 -0.95 5.28 -28.66
CA GLY A 38 0.29 5.24 -29.44
C GLY A 38 0.57 3.86 -30.07
N GLY A 39 -0.22 2.84 -29.74
CA GLY A 39 -0.22 1.54 -30.42
C GLY A 39 0.73 0.50 -29.80
N GLU A 40 1.51 0.86 -28.78
CA GLU A 40 2.32 -0.08 -28.02
C GLU A 40 1.43 -1.10 -27.29
N GLN A 41 1.84 -2.37 -27.32
CA GLN A 41 1.20 -3.46 -26.58
C GLN A 41 2.16 -3.98 -25.52
N ILE A 42 1.68 -4.17 -24.29
CA ILE A 42 2.47 -4.68 -23.17
C ILE A 42 1.77 -5.89 -22.56
N ALA A 43 2.48 -7.00 -22.49
CA ALA A 43 2.05 -8.18 -21.76
C ALA A 43 2.35 -8.00 -20.26
N LEU A 44 1.31 -8.03 -19.42
CA LEU A 44 1.39 -7.75 -17.99
C LEU A 44 0.81 -8.92 -17.18
N PRO A 45 1.37 -9.22 -15.99
CA PRO A 45 0.89 -10.29 -15.10
C PRO A 45 -0.33 -9.85 -14.28
N PHE A 46 -1.20 -9.05 -14.87
CA PHE A 46 -2.37 -8.46 -14.20
C PHE A 46 -3.61 -9.25 -14.58
N ALA A 47 -4.58 -9.34 -13.67
CA ALA A 47 -5.84 -10.05 -13.91
C ALA A 47 -6.96 -9.08 -14.28
N GLY A 48 -8.02 -9.60 -14.90
CA GLY A 48 -9.24 -8.84 -15.16
C GLY A 48 -9.00 -7.54 -15.95
N VAL A 49 -8.10 -7.57 -16.93
CA VAL A 49 -7.83 -6.42 -17.79
C VAL A 49 -9.09 -6.11 -18.59
N GLU A 50 -9.66 -4.94 -18.36
CA GLU A 50 -10.87 -4.46 -19.01
C GLU A 50 -10.64 -3.07 -19.57
N ARG A 51 -10.97 -2.88 -20.85
CA ARG A 51 -10.98 -1.56 -21.46
C ARG A 51 -12.35 -0.93 -21.18
N VAL A 52 -12.36 0.12 -20.36
CA VAL A 52 -13.58 0.83 -19.99
C VAL A 52 -14.03 1.75 -21.13
N ASP A 53 -13.07 2.44 -21.76
CA ASP A 53 -13.28 3.28 -22.93
C ASP A 53 -11.95 3.47 -23.71
N ASP A 54 -11.93 4.36 -24.70
CA ASP A 54 -10.72 4.60 -25.51
C ASP A 54 -9.53 5.14 -24.72
N ASN A 55 -9.79 5.79 -23.59
CA ASN A 55 -8.83 6.47 -22.73
C ASN A 55 -8.55 5.75 -21.41
N THR A 56 -9.29 4.68 -21.11
CA THR A 56 -9.32 4.11 -19.77
C THR A 56 -9.21 2.58 -19.80
N VAL A 57 -8.31 2.05 -18.98
CA VAL A 57 -8.19 0.62 -18.72
C VAL A 57 -8.21 0.35 -17.23
N SER A 58 -8.83 -0.74 -16.82
CA SER A 58 -8.80 -1.23 -15.46
C SER A 58 -8.32 -2.66 -15.36
N MET A 59 -7.77 -3.03 -14.20
CA MET A 59 -7.13 -4.31 -13.96
C MET A 59 -6.96 -4.56 -12.46
N TRP A 60 -6.73 -5.83 -12.11
CA TRP A 60 -6.32 -6.25 -10.78
C TRP A 60 -4.84 -6.56 -10.75
N LEU A 61 -4.19 -6.07 -9.70
CA LEU A 61 -2.79 -6.35 -9.40
C LEU A 61 -2.70 -7.00 -8.02
N SER A 62 -2.13 -8.20 -7.95
CA SER A 62 -1.63 -8.75 -6.70
C SER A 62 -0.16 -8.37 -6.55
N VAL A 63 0.21 -7.74 -5.44
CA VAL A 63 1.59 -7.35 -5.14
C VAL A 63 2.13 -8.08 -3.93
N ASP A 64 3.38 -8.51 -3.99
CA ASP A 64 4.08 -9.01 -2.82
C ASP A 64 4.67 -7.83 -2.06
N VAL A 65 4.23 -7.66 -0.81
CA VAL A 65 4.74 -6.63 0.10
C VAL A 65 5.33 -7.28 1.35
N ASP A 66 6.41 -6.69 1.86
CA ASP A 66 7.03 -7.15 3.11
C ASP A 66 6.01 -7.10 4.25
N ILE A 67 5.96 -8.15 5.04
CA ILE A 67 5.02 -8.25 6.17
C ILE A 67 5.46 -7.27 7.26
N ASP A 68 4.70 -6.18 7.39
CA ASP A 68 4.71 -5.30 8.54
C ASP A 68 3.52 -5.59 9.47
N ARG A 69 3.35 -4.77 10.52
CA ARG A 69 2.33 -4.98 11.54
C ARG A 69 0.92 -5.04 10.99
N GLU A 70 0.59 -4.22 10.00
CA GLU A 70 -0.78 -4.17 9.48
C GLU A 70 -1.03 -5.23 8.42
N ILE A 71 -0.02 -5.56 7.61
CA ILE A 71 -0.08 -6.75 6.75
C ILE A 71 -0.24 -8.00 7.62
N ALA A 72 0.53 -8.12 8.71
CA ALA A 72 0.44 -9.25 9.63
C ALA A 72 -0.94 -9.33 10.28
N ARG A 73 -1.52 -8.20 10.69
CA ARG A 73 -2.87 -8.13 11.25
C ARG A 73 -3.94 -8.56 10.26
N MET A 74 -3.82 -8.17 8.99
CA MET A 74 -4.72 -8.63 7.94
C MET A 74 -4.64 -10.15 7.76
N ASN A 75 -3.42 -10.70 7.71
CA ASN A 75 -3.20 -12.15 7.56
C ASN A 75 -3.66 -12.94 8.81
N ARG A 76 -3.65 -12.35 10.00
CA ARG A 76 -4.17 -12.97 11.24
C ARG A 76 -5.70 -13.11 11.24
N LEU A 77 -6.44 -12.42 10.37
CA LEU A 77 -7.90 -12.57 10.28
C LEU A 77 -8.33 -13.76 9.39
N ASP A 78 -7.41 -14.34 8.63
CA ASP A 78 -7.60 -15.62 7.93
C ASP A 78 -7.23 -16.77 8.89
N ASP A 79 -8.08 -16.96 9.91
CA ASP A 79 -7.93 -17.93 11.01
C ASP A 79 -8.00 -19.43 10.57
N GLU A 80 -8.11 -19.72 9.27
CA GLU A 80 -8.32 -21.09 8.77
C GLU A 80 -7.05 -21.95 8.65
N PHE A 81 -5.85 -21.42 8.94
CA PHE A 81 -4.62 -22.22 8.94
C PHE A 81 -3.95 -22.31 10.32
N PRO A 82 -3.71 -23.51 10.86
CA PRO A 82 -2.81 -23.71 11.98
C PRO A 82 -1.39 -23.39 11.49
N GLY A 83 -1.00 -22.11 11.56
CA GLY A 83 0.22 -21.61 10.93
C GLY A 83 0.33 -20.08 10.92
N GLY A 84 -0.39 -19.39 11.82
CA GLY A 84 -0.45 -17.93 11.87
C GLY A 84 0.91 -17.25 12.08
N LEU A 85 0.96 -15.94 11.77
CA LEU A 85 2.15 -15.11 11.93
C LEU A 85 2.47 -14.85 13.41
N ILE A 86 3.67 -15.22 13.81
CA ILE A 86 4.20 -15.05 15.16
C ILE A 86 5.10 -13.81 15.17
N GLU A 87 4.85 -12.88 16.09
CA GLU A 87 5.66 -11.67 16.25
C GLU A 87 6.67 -11.87 17.39
N VAL A 88 7.96 -11.68 17.09
CA VAL A 88 9.06 -11.75 18.06
C VAL A 88 9.92 -10.51 17.86
N ASP A 89 10.07 -9.71 18.92
CA ASP A 89 10.86 -8.46 18.91
C ASP A 89 10.54 -7.52 17.73
N GLY A 90 9.25 -7.45 17.36
CA GLY A 90 8.77 -6.60 16.26
C GLY A 90 9.06 -7.15 14.85
N GLN A 91 9.52 -8.39 14.72
CA GLN A 91 9.67 -9.12 13.45
C GLN A 91 8.63 -10.23 13.34
N PHE A 92 8.16 -10.51 12.12
CA PHE A 92 7.14 -11.52 11.86
C PHE A 92 7.76 -12.80 11.33
N TYR A 93 7.33 -13.92 11.90
CA TYR A 93 7.76 -15.27 11.56
C TYR A 93 6.57 -16.15 11.22
N LYS A 94 6.83 -17.22 10.47
CA LYS A 94 5.89 -18.32 10.22
C LYS A 94 6.59 -19.65 10.44
N HIS A 95 5.82 -20.70 10.68
CA HIS A 95 6.37 -22.04 10.67
C HIS A 95 6.95 -22.35 9.28
N ARG A 96 8.09 -23.05 9.25
CA ARG A 96 8.69 -23.54 8.01
C ARG A 96 7.67 -24.42 7.24
N ALA A 97 7.67 -24.31 5.92
CA ALA A 97 6.66 -24.94 5.08
C ALA A 97 6.76 -26.47 4.98
N ASP A 98 7.87 -27.06 5.45
CA ASP A 98 8.15 -28.50 5.50
C ASP A 98 7.64 -29.18 6.77
N LEU A 99 7.07 -28.45 7.74
CA LEU A 99 6.39 -29.06 8.88
C LEU A 99 5.01 -29.59 8.46
N ASP A 100 4.73 -30.86 8.76
CA ASP A 100 3.38 -31.40 8.65
C ASP A 100 2.50 -30.91 9.83
N SER A 101 1.20 -31.21 9.79
CA SER A 101 0.27 -30.78 10.84
C SER A 101 0.68 -31.24 12.23
N LYS A 102 1.29 -32.43 12.35
CA LYS A 102 1.81 -32.92 13.62
C LYS A 102 3.03 -32.11 14.06
N GLY A 103 3.97 -31.83 13.16
CA GLY A 103 5.15 -31.01 13.42
C GLY A 103 4.80 -29.58 13.83
N VAL A 104 3.73 -29.00 13.28
CA VAL A 104 3.19 -27.71 13.74
C VAL A 104 2.61 -27.82 15.15
N LEU A 105 1.84 -28.89 15.45
CA LEU A 105 1.31 -29.11 16.79
C LEU A 105 2.42 -29.37 17.82
N ASP A 106 3.40 -30.21 17.49
CA ASP A 106 4.58 -30.48 18.33
C ASP A 106 5.41 -29.20 18.53
N ALA A 107 5.44 -28.29 17.56
CA ALA A 107 6.10 -26.99 17.71
C ALA A 107 5.44 -26.14 18.82
N TRP A 108 4.13 -26.29 19.04
CA TRP A 108 3.40 -25.54 20.08
C TRP A 108 3.73 -25.98 21.51
N ASP A 109 4.37 -27.14 21.70
CA ASP A 109 4.89 -27.55 23.01
C ASP A 109 6.11 -26.72 23.43
N TYR A 110 6.75 -26.02 22.50
CA TYR A 110 7.90 -25.16 22.75
C TYR A 110 7.50 -23.68 22.85
N GLY A 111 8.20 -22.94 23.71
CA GLY A 111 8.11 -21.48 23.73
C GLY A 111 8.67 -20.86 22.45
N VAL A 112 8.22 -19.65 22.10
CA VAL A 112 8.55 -19.00 20.81
C VAL A 112 10.05 -18.86 20.53
N TYR A 113 10.85 -18.52 21.56
CA TYR A 113 12.31 -18.41 21.42
C TYR A 113 12.96 -19.78 21.19
N GLU A 114 12.46 -20.83 21.84
CA GLU A 114 12.94 -22.18 21.61
C GLU A 114 12.56 -22.68 20.20
N GLN A 115 11.39 -22.30 19.68
CA GLN A 115 11.03 -22.60 18.30
C GLN A 115 11.98 -21.91 17.30
N LEU A 116 12.42 -20.67 17.57
CA LEU A 116 13.44 -19.97 16.76
C LEU A 116 14.79 -20.68 16.82
N GLU A 117 15.26 -21.03 18.03
CA GLU A 117 16.52 -21.76 18.23
C GLU A 117 16.54 -23.12 17.52
N ARG A 118 15.39 -23.81 17.54
CA ARG A 118 15.19 -25.08 16.82
C ARG A 118 14.98 -24.92 15.32
N GLY A 119 14.92 -23.68 14.82
CA GLY A 119 14.72 -23.36 13.40
C GLY A 119 13.34 -23.77 12.87
N LEU A 120 12.35 -23.91 13.75
CA LEU A 120 10.95 -24.23 13.38
C LEU A 120 10.25 -23.00 12.78
N LEU A 121 10.69 -21.81 13.16
CA LEU A 121 10.21 -20.53 12.65
C LEU A 121 11.20 -19.93 11.64
N VAL A 122 10.66 -19.39 10.55
CA VAL A 122 11.38 -18.66 9.52
C VAL A 122 10.79 -17.26 9.35
N PRO A 123 11.57 -16.25 8.93
CA PRO A 123 11.03 -14.94 8.62
C PRO A 123 9.84 -15.06 7.68
N ALA A 124 8.75 -14.36 8.00
CA ALA A 124 7.51 -14.49 7.24
C ALA A 124 7.69 -14.04 5.78
N GLY A 125 8.61 -13.09 5.55
CA GLY A 125 8.96 -12.55 4.24
C GLY A 125 7.87 -11.60 3.75
N THR A 126 7.24 -11.94 2.65
CA THR A 126 6.19 -11.14 2.00
C THR A 126 4.81 -11.78 2.14
N SER A 127 3.77 -10.97 1.95
CA SER A 127 2.39 -11.39 1.76
C SER A 127 1.85 -10.76 0.48
N SER A 128 1.00 -11.50 -0.24
CA SER A 128 0.37 -11.01 -1.46
C SER A 128 -0.87 -10.20 -1.14
N VAL A 129 -0.96 -8.97 -1.66
CA VAL A 129 -2.08 -8.06 -1.48
C VAL A 129 -2.67 -7.72 -2.85
N SER A 130 -3.97 -7.93 -3.02
CA SER A 130 -4.66 -7.57 -4.26
C SER A 130 -5.27 -6.17 -4.20
N VAL A 131 -4.99 -5.36 -5.23
CA VAL A 131 -5.51 -4.01 -5.42
C VAL A 131 -6.14 -3.86 -6.80
N TYR A 132 -7.08 -2.93 -6.90
CA TYR A 132 -7.63 -2.52 -8.18
C TYR A 132 -6.80 -1.36 -8.73
N LEU A 133 -6.50 -1.42 -10.03
CA LEU A 133 -5.85 -0.34 -10.77
C LEU A 133 -6.80 0.15 -11.86
N LYS A 134 -6.89 1.47 -12.00
CA LYS A 134 -7.46 2.14 -13.16
C LYS A 134 -6.45 3.12 -13.70
N VAL A 135 -6.18 3.03 -14.99
CA VAL A 135 -5.30 3.96 -15.71
C VAL A 135 -6.16 4.77 -16.66
N ASP A 136 -6.19 6.09 -16.44
CA ASP A 136 -6.68 7.05 -17.42
C ASP A 136 -5.46 7.56 -18.20
N PHE A 137 -5.38 7.24 -19.49
CA PHE A 137 -4.24 7.62 -20.34
C PHE A 137 -4.16 9.13 -20.63
N VAL A 138 -5.28 9.82 -20.47
CA VAL A 138 -5.42 11.28 -20.43
C VAL A 138 -6.23 11.60 -19.18
N SER A 139 -5.61 12.28 -18.23
CA SER A 139 -6.28 12.71 -17.02
C SER A 139 -7.30 13.82 -17.33
N GLY A 140 -8.48 13.74 -16.73
CA GLY A 140 -9.47 14.83 -16.79
C GLY A 140 -8.98 16.13 -16.11
N ARG A 141 -8.01 16.03 -15.19
CA ARG A 141 -7.42 17.19 -14.49
C ARG A 141 -6.31 17.86 -15.28
N ASP A 142 -5.56 17.09 -16.06
CA ASP A 142 -4.43 17.59 -16.84
C ASP A 142 -4.26 16.74 -18.12
N PRO A 143 -4.53 17.32 -19.31
CA PRO A 143 -4.45 16.58 -20.57
C PRO A 143 -3.01 16.14 -20.94
N CYS A 144 -2.00 16.69 -20.28
CA CYS A 144 -0.59 16.30 -20.44
C CYS A 144 -0.19 15.15 -19.50
N ALA A 145 -1.04 14.78 -18.55
CA ALA A 145 -0.79 13.72 -17.58
C ALA A 145 -1.67 12.49 -17.84
N ALA A 146 -1.16 11.32 -17.46
CA ALA A 146 -1.97 10.14 -17.18
C ALA A 146 -2.28 10.09 -15.68
N ARG A 147 -3.34 9.36 -15.31
CA ARG A 147 -3.68 9.06 -13.92
C ARG A 147 -3.63 7.56 -13.69
N LEU A 148 -2.94 7.14 -12.65
CA LEU A 148 -3.11 5.83 -12.04
C LEU A 148 -3.90 6.00 -10.74
N HIS A 149 -5.11 5.45 -10.73
CA HIS A 149 -5.97 5.37 -9.56
C HIS A 149 -5.88 3.95 -9.00
N VAL A 150 -5.47 3.83 -7.73
CA VAL A 150 -5.28 2.55 -7.04
C VAL A 150 -6.23 2.51 -5.86
N TRP A 151 -7.09 1.50 -5.74
CA TRP A 151 -7.97 1.37 -4.59
C TRP A 151 -8.17 -0.08 -4.18
N SER A 152 -8.77 -0.28 -3.01
CA SER A 152 -9.19 -1.61 -2.55
C SER A 152 -10.66 -1.68 -2.19
N TRP A 153 -11.21 -2.88 -2.32
CA TRP A 153 -12.62 -3.16 -2.01
C TRP A 153 -12.86 -3.36 -0.50
N SER A 154 -11.91 -3.99 0.21
CA SER A 154 -12.15 -4.45 1.58
C SER A 154 -11.68 -3.48 2.67
N LYS A 155 -12.42 -3.44 3.79
CA LYS A 155 -12.02 -2.73 5.03
C LYS A 155 -10.64 -3.14 5.56
N ALA A 156 -10.23 -4.38 5.33
CA ALA A 156 -8.93 -4.88 5.77
C ALA A 156 -7.80 -4.28 4.91
N THR A 157 -7.98 -4.28 3.58
CA THR A 157 -7.03 -3.69 2.64
C THR A 157 -7.00 -2.16 2.75
N HIS A 158 -8.10 -1.52 3.18
CA HIS A 158 -8.18 -0.08 3.41
C HIS A 158 -7.14 0.45 4.40
N ARG A 159 -6.90 -0.27 5.50
CA ARG A 159 -5.90 0.15 6.50
C ARG A 159 -4.50 0.17 5.93
N LEU A 160 -4.20 -0.70 4.96
CA LEU A 160 -2.87 -0.78 4.36
C LEU A 160 -2.43 0.53 3.71
N PHE A 161 -3.36 1.27 3.09
CA PHE A 161 -3.05 2.56 2.47
C PHE A 161 -2.53 3.59 3.50
N TYR A 162 -3.01 3.55 4.74
CA TYR A 162 -2.66 4.54 5.78
C TYR A 162 -1.56 4.06 6.72
N GLU A 163 -1.52 2.77 6.99
CA GLU A 163 -0.79 2.25 8.14
C GLU A 163 0.34 1.29 7.73
N SER A 164 0.32 0.72 6.51
CA SER A 164 1.39 -0.16 6.04
C SER A 164 2.53 0.62 5.38
N THR A 165 3.70 0.56 6.00
CA THR A 165 4.93 1.19 5.47
C THR A 165 5.42 0.45 4.24
N SER A 166 5.35 -0.89 4.24
CA SER A 166 5.76 -1.70 3.08
C SER A 166 4.90 -1.39 1.86
N PHE A 167 3.59 -1.28 2.06
CA PHE A 167 2.65 -0.94 1.00
C PHE A 167 2.86 0.50 0.49
N HIS A 168 3.07 1.47 1.40
CA HIS A 168 3.37 2.85 1.03
C HIS A 168 4.68 2.96 0.21
N ASN A 169 5.75 2.28 0.64
CA ASN A 169 7.06 2.32 -0.01
C ASN A 169 7.04 1.78 -1.44
N LEU A 170 6.20 0.77 -1.73
CA LEU A 170 5.98 0.27 -3.08
C LEU A 170 5.57 1.41 -4.04
N PHE A 171 4.58 2.22 -3.63
CA PHE A 171 4.09 3.33 -4.45
C PHE A 171 5.03 4.54 -4.42
N ALA A 172 5.75 4.78 -3.31
CA ALA A 172 6.78 5.81 -3.26
C ALA A 172 7.89 5.55 -4.31
N GLY A 173 8.33 4.29 -4.43
CA GLY A 173 9.30 3.89 -5.45
C GLY A 173 8.76 4.08 -6.87
N LEU A 174 7.51 3.68 -7.11
CA LEU A 174 6.83 3.90 -8.40
C LEU A 174 6.79 5.39 -8.77
N VAL A 175 6.39 6.24 -7.83
CA VAL A 175 6.24 7.70 -8.00
C VAL A 175 7.53 8.35 -8.46
N ALA A 176 8.66 7.94 -7.87
CA ALA A 176 9.98 8.42 -8.30
C ALA A 176 10.33 7.94 -9.72
N ASP A 177 10.12 6.66 -10.02
CA ASP A 177 10.51 6.05 -11.30
C ASP A 177 9.73 6.60 -12.50
N VAL A 178 8.48 7.01 -12.28
CA VAL A 178 7.59 7.54 -13.34
C VAL A 178 7.62 9.06 -13.43
N GLU A 179 8.47 9.73 -12.65
CA GLU A 179 8.58 11.18 -12.59
C GLU A 179 7.21 11.81 -12.29
N ALA A 180 6.52 11.28 -11.27
CA ALA A 180 5.17 11.73 -10.98
C ALA A 180 5.14 13.21 -10.61
N VAL A 181 4.12 13.91 -11.12
CA VAL A 181 3.81 15.29 -10.77
C VAL A 181 3.09 15.33 -9.44
N PHE A 182 2.26 14.32 -9.15
CA PHE A 182 1.47 14.26 -7.93
C PHE A 182 1.31 12.81 -7.44
N TRP A 183 1.38 12.63 -6.13
CA TRP A 183 0.88 11.45 -5.43
C TRP A 183 0.11 11.87 -4.18
N GLY A 184 -1.15 11.46 -4.13
CA GLY A 184 -2.04 11.73 -3.03
C GLY A 184 -2.79 10.49 -2.60
N GLN A 185 -3.25 10.53 -1.37
CA GLN A 185 -4.02 9.49 -0.72
C GLN A 185 -5.36 10.06 -0.26
N GLY A 186 -6.46 9.44 -0.67
CA GLY A 186 -7.80 9.94 -0.40
C GLY A 186 -8.77 8.87 0.09
N THR A 187 -9.99 9.33 0.36
CA THR A 187 -11.14 8.50 0.72
C THR A 187 -12.30 8.90 -0.18
N ASP A 188 -13.16 7.98 -0.58
CA ASP A 188 -14.37 8.28 -1.39
C ASP A 188 -15.44 9.11 -0.65
N LEU A 189 -15.22 9.44 0.63
CA LEU A 189 -16.11 10.28 1.42
C LEU A 189 -15.72 11.76 1.40
N ASP A 190 -14.45 12.07 1.11
CA ASP A 190 -13.92 13.42 1.21
C ASP A 190 -13.10 13.77 -0.05
N ASP A 191 -13.30 14.96 -0.60
CA ASP A 191 -12.45 15.50 -1.68
C ASP A 191 -11.01 15.80 -1.19
N ASP A 192 -10.75 15.70 0.11
CA ASP A 192 -9.45 15.93 0.71
C ASP A 192 -8.49 14.76 0.44
N GLN A 193 -7.33 15.08 -0.12
CA GLN A 193 -6.23 14.13 -0.26
C GLN A 193 -5.03 14.55 0.60
N LEU A 194 -4.44 13.56 1.25
CA LEU A 194 -3.14 13.65 1.90
C LEU A 194 -2.05 13.55 0.82
N VAL A 195 -1.37 14.67 0.55
CA VAL A 195 -0.35 14.75 -0.51
C VAL A 195 1.01 14.29 0.02
N HIS A 196 1.56 13.28 -0.65
CA HIS A 196 2.86 12.66 -0.32
C HIS A 196 3.97 13.07 -1.29
N TRP A 197 3.62 13.46 -2.51
CA TRP A 197 4.57 13.90 -3.54
C TRP A 197 3.96 14.99 -4.42
N PHE A 198 4.74 16.01 -4.74
CA PHE A 198 4.34 17.05 -5.67
C PHE A 198 5.53 17.70 -6.36
N ASP A 199 5.46 17.92 -7.67
CA ASP A 199 6.49 18.58 -8.50
C ASP A 199 7.91 17.99 -8.28
N GLY A 200 8.01 16.67 -8.35
CA GLY A 200 9.30 15.95 -8.30
C GLY A 200 9.94 15.84 -6.92
N ARG A 201 9.20 16.14 -5.83
CA ARG A 201 9.70 16.04 -4.46
C ARG A 201 8.65 15.48 -3.50
N PRO A 202 9.09 14.79 -2.42
CA PRO A 202 8.19 14.38 -1.36
C PRO A 202 7.64 15.59 -0.61
N VAL A 203 6.39 15.48 -0.17
CA VAL A 203 5.65 16.50 0.58
C VAL A 203 5.20 15.86 1.89
N PRO A 204 5.31 16.55 3.04
CA PRO A 204 5.01 15.95 4.35
C PRO A 204 3.50 15.90 4.62
N GLY A 205 2.78 15.00 3.93
CA GLY A 205 1.40 14.62 4.24
C GLY A 205 0.47 15.83 4.43
N VAL A 206 0.50 16.77 3.49
CA VAL A 206 -0.34 17.97 3.57
C VAL A 206 -1.71 17.63 3.00
N LYS A 207 -2.77 17.88 3.76
CA LYS A 207 -4.14 17.74 3.25
C LYS A 207 -4.45 18.89 2.29
N VAL A 208 -4.94 18.53 1.10
CA VAL A 208 -5.40 19.47 0.07
C VAL A 208 -6.76 18.99 -0.43
N ALA A 209 -7.74 19.88 -0.46
CA ALA A 209 -9.02 19.64 -1.10
C ALA A 209 -8.80 19.54 -2.62
N LEU A 210 -9.08 18.38 -3.20
CA LEU A 210 -8.98 18.09 -4.61
C LEU A 210 -10.36 17.82 -5.18
N THR A 211 -11.08 18.90 -5.50
CA THR A 211 -12.29 18.78 -6.30
C THR A 211 -11.92 18.43 -7.75
N GLY A 212 -12.91 18.07 -8.56
CA GLY A 212 -12.73 17.80 -9.99
C GLY A 212 -12.13 18.99 -10.76
N SER A 213 -12.23 20.22 -10.24
CA SER A 213 -11.71 21.43 -10.88
C SER A 213 -10.38 21.95 -10.31
N THR A 214 -9.86 21.34 -9.24
CA THR A 214 -8.60 21.82 -8.62
C THR A 214 -7.42 21.66 -9.57
N THR A 215 -6.71 22.76 -9.81
CA THR A 215 -5.54 22.87 -10.69
C THR A 215 -4.24 22.59 -9.93
N TRP A 216 -3.16 22.27 -10.66
CA TRP A 216 -1.83 22.09 -10.04
C TRP A 216 -1.27 23.37 -9.43
N ASP A 217 -1.63 24.55 -9.96
CA ASP A 217 -1.22 25.82 -9.38
C ASP A 217 -1.90 26.05 -8.02
N GLU A 218 -3.17 25.69 -7.88
CA GLU A 218 -3.88 25.73 -6.60
C GLU A 218 -3.29 24.75 -5.58
N VAL A 219 -2.91 23.54 -6.02
CA VAL A 219 -2.18 22.59 -5.17
C VAL A 219 -0.85 23.19 -4.73
N ARG A 220 -0.06 23.76 -5.66
CA ARG A 220 1.22 24.39 -5.35
C ARG A 220 1.07 25.50 -4.33
N MET A 221 0.09 26.38 -4.53
CA MET A 221 -0.24 27.46 -3.61
C MET A 221 -0.62 26.94 -2.22
N ALA A 222 -1.45 25.90 -2.15
CA ALA A 222 -1.82 25.27 -0.89
C ALA A 222 -0.60 24.69 -0.15
N LEU A 223 0.35 24.09 -0.87
CA LEU A 223 1.56 23.51 -0.29
C LEU A 223 2.57 24.56 0.21
N THR A 224 2.55 25.79 -0.33
CA THR A 224 3.49 26.86 0.05
C THR A 224 2.96 27.86 1.07
N ALA A 225 1.70 27.76 1.49
CA ALA A 225 1.06 28.72 2.40
C ALA A 225 1.75 28.73 3.80
N PRO A 226 2.19 29.90 4.32
CA PRO A 226 2.84 30.00 5.64
C PRO A 226 1.89 29.59 6.77
N GLY A 227 2.41 28.86 7.77
CA GLY A 227 1.67 28.49 8.99
C GLY A 227 1.21 27.03 9.11
N ARG A 228 1.68 26.13 8.24
CA ARG A 228 1.27 24.71 8.30
C ARG A 228 2.24 23.87 9.13
N SER A 229 1.72 23.33 10.23
CA SER A 229 2.43 22.38 11.08
C SER A 229 2.69 21.09 10.30
N ALA A 230 3.96 20.68 10.22
CA ALA A 230 4.34 19.34 9.80
C ALA A 230 3.79 18.34 10.84
N ALA A 231 2.56 17.86 10.63
CA ALA A 231 1.96 16.86 11.48
C ALA A 231 2.48 15.45 11.12
N HIS A 232 3.76 15.21 11.41
CA HIS A 232 4.23 13.89 11.75
C HIS A 232 5.39 14.02 12.74
N ARG A 233 5.07 14.20 14.03
CA ARG A 233 6.04 13.84 15.07
C ARG A 233 6.17 12.32 14.99
N ALA A 234 7.32 11.86 14.54
CA ALA A 234 7.79 10.51 14.84
C ALA A 234 7.55 10.26 16.33
N ALA A 235 6.80 9.20 16.64
CA ALA A 235 6.57 8.79 18.02
C ALA A 235 7.91 8.32 18.61
N THR A 236 8.66 9.23 19.21
CA THR A 236 9.65 8.86 20.23
C THR A 236 8.86 8.38 21.44
N HIS A 237 8.78 7.07 21.59
CA HIS A 237 8.30 6.39 22.78
C HIS A 237 9.22 6.76 23.95
N ASP A 238 8.73 7.56 24.91
CA ASP A 238 9.37 7.79 26.20
C ASP A 238 8.75 6.82 27.23
N PRO A 239 9.48 5.79 27.69
CA PRO A 239 8.93 4.73 28.53
C PRO A 239 8.79 5.11 30.01
N ARG A 240 8.84 6.39 30.41
CA ARG A 240 8.85 6.79 31.84
C ARG A 240 7.64 7.59 32.32
N ARG A 241 6.42 7.24 31.90
CA ARG A 241 5.23 7.87 32.49
C ARG A 241 4.08 6.91 32.80
N THR A 242 4.34 5.94 33.66
CA THR A 242 3.30 5.29 34.47
C THR A 242 3.10 6.09 35.77
N ARG A 243 2.00 6.84 35.88
CA ARG A 243 1.44 7.22 37.18
C ARG A 243 0.35 6.22 37.52
N HIS A 244 0.58 5.49 38.61
CA HIS A 244 -0.40 4.69 39.33
C HIS A 244 -1.61 5.55 39.73
N THR A 245 -2.81 5.04 39.49
CA THR A 245 -4.01 5.40 40.25
C THR A 245 -4.52 4.13 40.90
N ASP A 246 -4.26 4.00 42.19
CA ASP A 246 -4.85 3.00 43.08
C ASP A 246 -6.36 3.19 43.16
N SER A 247 -7.10 2.09 43.00
CA SER A 247 -8.52 1.97 43.31
C SER A 247 -8.66 0.98 44.46
N GLY A 248 -8.94 1.46 45.67
CA GLY A 248 -9.32 0.61 46.80
C GLY A 248 -10.80 0.20 46.72
N PRO A 249 -11.20 -0.93 47.32
CA PRO A 249 -12.57 -1.45 47.23
C PRO A 249 -13.48 -0.89 48.34
N PRO A 250 -14.81 -0.83 48.13
CA PRO A 250 -15.74 -0.48 49.20
C PRO A 250 -16.13 -1.71 50.02
N GLY A 251 -16.29 -1.50 51.33
CA GLY A 251 -17.05 -2.38 52.23
C GLY A 251 -18.52 -2.00 52.30
#